data_AF-X8DNU8-F1
#
_entry.id   AF-X8DNU8-F1
#
_cell.length_a   1.000
_cell.length_b   1.000
_cell.length_c   1.000
_cell.angle_alpha   90.00
_cell.angle_beta   90.00
_cell.angle_gamma   90.00
#
_symmetry.space_group_name_H-M   'P 1'
#
loop_
_entity.id
_entity.type
_entity.pdbx_description
1 polymer ?
#
loop_
_entity_poly.entity_id
_entity_poly.type
_entity_poly.pdbx_seq_one_letter_code
_entity_poly.pdbx_strand_id
1 'polypeptide(L)'
;MRDFVMKRHAAAPQYTVRPYNPVVVGGMGLDDIAPPAKVQVPALMRGYLRLGAKVLGEPAHDPDFGVADFMALLNKNEADVRYLKRLRSVGAASEIGAATVSSESE
;
A
#
# COMPACT_ATOMS: atom_id res chain seq x y z
N MET A 1 -5.51 6.60 9.17
CA MET A 1 -5.02 6.07 7.87
C MET A 1 -6.02 5.11 7.26
N ARG A 2 -6.46 4.08 8.00
CA ARG A 2 -7.56 3.18 7.64
C ARG A 2 -8.71 3.90 6.93
N ASP A 3 -9.32 4.90 7.56
CA ASP A 3 -10.51 5.56 7.01
C ASP A 3 -10.24 6.23 5.65
N PHE A 4 -9.07 6.84 5.49
CA PHE A 4 -8.66 7.43 4.22
C PHE A 4 -8.57 6.39 3.10
N VAL A 5 -7.96 5.24 3.42
CA VAL A 5 -7.75 4.14 2.48
C VAL A 5 -9.08 3.47 2.13
N MET A 6 -9.89 3.13 3.14
CA MET A 6 -11.22 2.55 2.98
C MET A 6 -12.13 3.46 2.16
N LYS A 7 -12.17 4.76 2.45
CA LYS A 7 -13.03 5.71 1.74
C LYS A 7 -12.70 5.86 0.25
N ARG A 8 -11.41 5.79 -0.12
CA ARG A 8 -10.95 6.09 -1.49
C ARG A 8 -10.62 4.86 -2.33
N HIS A 9 -10.30 3.75 -1.69
CA HIS A 9 -9.71 2.59 -2.34
C HIS A 9 -10.36 1.26 -1.94
N ALA A 10 -11.50 1.26 -1.23
CA ALA A 10 -12.22 0.02 -0.94
C ALA A 10 -12.53 -0.77 -2.21
N ALA A 11 -12.40 -2.10 -2.10
CA ALA A 11 -12.87 -3.02 -3.11
C ALA A 11 -14.40 -3.05 -3.15
N ALA A 12 -14.95 -3.63 -4.22
CA ALA A 12 -16.39 -3.86 -4.29
C ALA A 12 -16.82 -4.87 -3.20
N PRO A 13 -18.07 -4.77 -2.69
CA PRO A 13 -18.51 -5.52 -1.50
C PRO A 13 -18.30 -7.04 -1.56
N GLN A 14 -18.36 -7.64 -2.75
CA GLN A 14 -18.13 -9.07 -2.95
C GLN A 14 -16.70 -9.52 -2.67
N TYR A 15 -15.74 -8.59 -2.63
CA TYR A 15 -14.35 -8.85 -2.29
C TYR A 15 -14.02 -8.46 -0.84
N THR A 16 -15.01 -7.96 -0.08
CA THR A 16 -14.75 -7.51 1.28
C THR A 16 -14.41 -8.69 2.19
N VAL A 17 -13.33 -8.56 2.94
CA VAL A 17 -12.87 -9.52 3.95
C VAL A 17 -12.89 -8.90 5.34
N ARG A 18 -12.81 -9.77 6.35
CA ARG A 18 -12.69 -9.37 7.75
C ARG A 18 -11.35 -9.86 8.30
N PRO A 19 -10.65 -9.05 9.12
CA PRO A 19 -9.39 -9.45 9.70
C PRO A 19 -9.61 -10.60 10.69
N TYR A 20 -8.75 -11.61 10.63
CA TYR A 20 -8.74 -12.68 11.62
C TYR A 20 -8.25 -12.18 12.98
N ASN A 21 -7.26 -11.28 12.97
CA ASN A 21 -6.73 -10.59 14.14
C ASN A 21 -7.02 -9.08 14.01
N PRO A 22 -8.10 -8.55 14.59
CA PRO A 22 -8.41 -7.13 14.53
C PRO A 22 -7.34 -6.27 15.22
N VAL A 23 -7.10 -5.06 14.71
CA VAL A 23 -6.14 -4.12 15.30
C VAL A 23 -6.72 -3.50 16.58
N VAL A 24 -5.99 -3.66 17.67
CA VAL A 24 -6.28 -3.05 18.99
C VAL A 24 -5.02 -2.34 19.48
N VAL A 25 -5.13 -1.08 19.90
CA VAL A 25 -3.99 -0.29 20.39
C VAL A 25 -4.30 0.16 21.81
N GLY A 26 -3.50 -0.30 22.78
CA GLY A 26 -3.72 0.04 24.21
C GLY A 26 -5.08 -0.41 24.75
N GLY A 27 -5.62 -1.52 24.24
CA GLY A 27 -6.95 -2.03 24.60
C GLY A 27 -8.12 -1.33 23.89
N MET A 28 -7.85 -0.35 23.03
CA MET A 28 -8.88 0.38 22.28
C MET A 28 -8.97 -0.10 20.83
N GLY A 29 -10.19 -0.17 20.32
CA GLY A 29 -10.42 -0.39 18.89
C GLY A 29 -10.02 0.84 18.08
N LEU A 30 -9.81 0.67 16.77
CA LEU A 30 -9.42 1.78 15.89
C LEU A 30 -10.45 2.91 15.83
N ASP A 31 -11.74 2.63 16.07
CA ASP A 31 -12.81 3.63 16.08
C ASP A 31 -12.78 4.53 17.32
N ASP A 32 -12.17 4.05 18.41
CA ASP A 32 -12.06 4.77 19.69
C ASP A 32 -10.80 5.65 19.74
N ILE A 33 -9.96 5.60 18.70
CA ILE A 33 -8.70 6.35 18.62
C ILE A 33 -8.92 7.60 17.79
N ALA A 34 -8.60 8.76 18.37
CA ALA A 34 -8.68 10.03 17.68
C ALA A 34 -7.81 10.01 16.39
N PRO A 35 -8.37 10.42 15.23
CA PRO A 35 -7.62 10.41 13.99
C PRO A 35 -6.47 11.43 14.05
N PRO A 36 -5.31 11.14 13.43
CA PRO A 36 -4.21 12.08 13.39
C PRO A 36 -4.58 13.31 12.53
N ALA A 37 -4.04 14.48 12.87
CA ALA A 37 -4.27 15.72 12.13
C ALA A 37 -3.86 15.62 10.64
N LYS A 38 -2.86 14.78 10.32
CA LYS A 38 -2.41 14.51 8.95
C LYS A 38 -2.29 13.02 8.72
N VAL A 39 -2.96 12.51 7.69
CA VAL A 39 -2.81 11.13 7.25
C VAL A 39 -1.55 11.01 6.41
N GLN A 40 -0.65 10.10 6.82
CA GLN A 40 0.49 9.69 6.02
C GLN A 40 0.25 8.29 5.50
N VAL A 41 0.31 8.13 4.18
CA VAL A 41 0.26 6.81 3.51
C VAL A 41 1.70 6.44 3.15
N PRO A 42 2.27 5.32 3.63
CA PRO A 42 3.63 4.88 3.30
C PRO A 42 3.89 4.82 1.80
N ALA A 43 5.15 5.04 1.39
CA ALA A 43 5.52 5.14 -0.02
C ALA A 43 5.13 3.88 -0.82
N LEU A 44 5.38 2.70 -0.25
CA LEU A 44 5.02 1.41 -0.85
C LEU A 44 3.51 1.30 -1.09
N MET A 45 2.72 1.56 -0.05
CA MET A 45 1.26 1.56 -0.14
C MET A 45 0.76 2.56 -1.19
N ARG A 46 1.31 3.79 -1.23
CA ARG A 46 0.97 4.77 -2.27
C ARG A 46 1.25 4.25 -3.68
N GLY A 47 2.32 3.48 -3.87
CA GLY A 47 2.64 2.84 -5.14
C GLY A 47 1.54 1.89 -5.59
N TYR A 48 1.11 0.97 -4.72
CA TYR A 48 0.02 0.04 -5.02
C TYR A 48 -1.31 0.75 -5.28
N LEU A 49 -1.65 1.75 -4.47
CA LEU A 49 -2.89 2.51 -4.66
C LEU A 49 -2.90 3.29 -5.99
N ARG A 50 -1.74 3.82 -6.42
CA ARG A 50 -1.58 4.47 -7.75
C ARG A 50 -1.65 3.49 -8.90
N LEU A 51 -1.21 2.24 -8.68
CA LEU A 51 -1.39 1.15 -9.65
C LEU A 51 -2.85 0.72 -9.78
N GLY A 52 -3.75 1.18 -8.91
CA GLY A 52 -5.16 0.80 -8.92
C GLY A 52 -5.51 -0.30 -7.92
N ALA A 53 -4.60 -0.66 -7.01
CA ALA A 53 -4.91 -1.64 -5.96
C ALA A 53 -6.10 -1.18 -5.12
N LYS A 54 -6.97 -2.14 -4.79
CA LYS A 54 -8.12 -1.99 -3.93
C LYS A 54 -7.86 -2.63 -2.59
N VAL A 55 -8.44 -2.09 -1.53
CA VAL A 55 -8.29 -2.60 -0.17
C VAL A 55 -9.57 -3.32 0.25
N LEU A 56 -9.43 -4.53 0.76
CA LEU A 56 -10.53 -5.48 0.90
C LEU A 56 -11.21 -5.39 2.26
N GLY A 57 -10.76 -4.53 3.18
CA GLY A 57 -11.42 -4.34 4.46
C GLY A 57 -10.52 -3.70 5.50
N GLU A 58 -10.94 -3.85 6.76
CA GLU A 58 -10.17 -3.44 7.93
C GLU A 58 -8.78 -4.08 7.94
N PRO A 59 -7.76 -3.39 8.48
CA PRO A 59 -6.44 -3.97 8.60
C PRO A 59 -6.43 -5.09 9.64
N ALA A 60 -5.55 -6.07 9.44
CA ALA A 60 -5.24 -7.10 10.42
C ALA A 60 -3.98 -6.71 11.20
N HIS A 61 -3.94 -7.07 12.48
CA HIS A 61 -2.73 -6.93 13.29
C HIS A 61 -1.80 -8.12 13.02
N ASP A 62 -0.58 -7.82 12.61
CA ASP A 62 0.52 -8.78 12.52
C ASP A 62 1.39 -8.66 13.78
N PRO A 63 1.31 -9.64 14.72
CA PRO A 63 2.03 -9.57 15.98
C PRO A 63 3.54 -9.80 15.82
N ASP A 64 3.98 -10.47 14.75
CA ASP A 64 5.39 -10.79 14.53
C ASP A 64 6.18 -9.54 14.11
N PHE A 65 5.50 -8.61 13.44
CA PHE A 65 6.08 -7.33 13.01
C PHE A 65 5.60 -6.12 13.81
N GLY A 66 4.53 -6.27 14.62
CA GLY A 66 3.94 -5.17 15.39
C GLY A 66 3.29 -4.11 14.50
N VAL A 67 2.67 -4.53 13.39
CA VAL A 67 2.11 -3.63 12.37
C VAL A 67 0.64 -3.95 12.08
N ALA A 68 -0.02 -3.00 11.41
CA ALA A 68 -1.35 -3.18 10.88
C ALA A 68 -1.28 -3.31 9.36
N ASP A 69 -1.67 -4.47 8.84
CA ASP A 69 -1.58 -4.81 7.42
C ASP A 69 -2.95 -4.81 6.74
N PHE A 70 -2.95 -4.26 5.52
CA PHE A 70 -4.13 -4.23 4.67
C PHE A 70 -4.06 -5.34 3.63
N MET A 71 -5.14 -6.10 3.49
CA MET A 71 -5.30 -6.98 2.34
C MET A 71 -5.63 -6.13 1.10
N ALA A 72 -4.70 -6.08 0.15
CA ALA A 72 -4.83 -5.33 -1.09
C ALA A 72 -4.91 -6.27 -2.30
N LEU A 73 -5.85 -5.99 -3.21
CA LEU A 73 -6.02 -6.69 -4.47
C LEU A 73 -5.63 -5.77 -5.62
N LEU A 74 -4.68 -6.22 -6.44
CA LEU A 74 -4.30 -5.55 -7.68
C LEU A 74 -4.74 -6.39 -8.87
N ASN A 75 -5.75 -5.91 -9.59
CA ASN A 75 -6.17 -6.53 -10.84
C ASN A 75 -5.22 -6.13 -11.97
N LYS A 76 -4.53 -7.11 -12.57
CA LYS A 76 -3.57 -6.89 -13.65
C LYS A 76 -4.20 -6.25 -14.89
N ASN A 77 -5.48 -6.54 -15.15
CA ASN A 77 -6.18 -6.04 -16.33
C ASN A 77 -6.67 -4.59 -16.17
N GLU A 78 -6.73 -4.10 -14.94
CA GLU A 78 -7.22 -2.75 -14.59
C GLU A 78 -6.09 -1.86 -14.07
N ALA A 79 -4.86 -2.38 -14.02
CA ALA A 79 -3.72 -1.65 -13.49
C ALA A 79 -3.43 -0.41 -14.35
N ASP A 80 -3.05 0.71 -13.71
CA ASP A 80 -2.74 1.94 -14.43
C ASP A 80 -1.49 1.75 -15.32
N VAL A 81 -1.73 1.56 -16.62
CA VAL A 81 -0.69 1.29 -17.62
C VAL A 81 0.28 2.47 -17.75
N ARG A 82 -0.17 3.72 -17.56
CA ARG A 82 0.72 4.89 -17.61
C ARG A 82 1.66 4.88 -16.41
N TYR A 83 1.15 4.57 -15.23
CA TYR A 83 1.97 4.46 -14.03
C TYR A 83 2.93 3.27 -14.10
N LEU A 84 2.50 2.13 -14.63
CA LEU A 84 3.37 0.97 -14.90
C LEU A 84 4.50 1.31 -15.87
N LYS A 85 4.21 1.99 -16.98
CA LYS A 85 5.22 2.45 -17.95
C LYS A 85 6.25 3.37 -17.28
N ARG A 86 5.79 4.31 -16.46
CA ARG A 86 6.68 5.22 -15.71
C ARG A 86 7.55 4.46 -14.69
N LEU A 87 7.00 3.48 -13.98
CA LEU A 87 7.77 2.70 -13.02
C LEU A 87 8.88 1.89 -13.73
N ARG A 88 8.55 1.28 -14.87
CA ARG A 88 9.50 0.54 -15.70
C ARG A 88 10.59 1.44 -16.29
N SER A 89 10.24 2.64 -16.76
CA SER A 89 11.22 3.57 -17.32
C SER A 89 12.21 4.07 -16.25
N VAL A 90 11.75 4.31 -15.03
CA VAL A 90 12.63 4.67 -13.90
C VAL A 90 13.54 3.51 -13.54
N GLY A 91 13.02 2.28 -13.48
CA GLY A 91 13.82 1.08 -13.26
C GLY A 91 14.95 0.91 -14.29
N ALA A 92 14.61 1.01 -15.58
CA ALA A 92 15.58 0.93 -16.67
C ALA A 92 16.63 2.05 -16.58
N ALA A 93 16.22 3.29 -16.25
CA ALA A 93 17.16 4.40 -16.06
C ALA A 93 18.09 4.18 -14.86
N SER A 94 17.60 3.59 -13.76
CA SER A 94 18.44 3.24 -12.61
C SER A 94 19.44 2.12 -12.91
N GLU A 95 19.06 1.14 -13.72
CA GLU A 95 19.97 0.07 -14.17
C GLU A 95 21.08 0.63 -15.08
N ILE A 96 20.74 1.53 -16.00
CA ILE A 96 21.71 2.23 -16.84
C ILE A 96 22.68 3.06 -15.98
N GLY A 97 22.15 3.84 -15.03
CA GLY A 97 22.99 4.64 -14.12
C GLY A 97 23.93 3.79 -13.25
N ALA A 98 23.45 2.65 -12.75
CA ALA A 98 24.29 1.72 -11.99
C ALA A 98 25.40 1.08 -12.84
N ALA A 99 25.11 0.78 -14.11
CA ALA A 99 26.11 0.24 -15.04
C ALA A 99 27.19 1.28 -15.40
N THR A 100 26.83 2.55 -15.62
CA THR A 100 27.78 3.62 -15.92
C THR A 100 28.75 3.89 -14.75
N VAL A 101 28.22 3.99 -13.51
CA VAL A 101 29.04 4.22 -12.31
C VAL A 101 30.01 3.06 -12.04
N SER A 102 29.61 1.83 -12.36
CA SER A 102 30.48 0.66 -12.23
C SER A 102 31.64 0.67 -13.23
N SER A 103 31.46 1.27 -14.41
CA SER A 103 32.50 1.37 -15.46
C SER A 103 33.49 2.55 -15.28
N GLU A 104 33.14 3.55 -14.46
CA GLU A 104 34.00 4.71 -14.16
C GLU A 104 34.90 4.49 -12.93
N SER A 105 34.81 3.31 -12.31
CA SER A 105 35.53 2.92 -11.10
C SER A 105 36.71 1.94 -11.37
N GLU A 106 36.98 1.61 -12.63
CA GLU A 106 38.14 0.83 -13.11
C GLU A 106 39.16 1.73 -13.82
#